data_AF-A0A291TBU0-F1
#
_entry.id   AF-A0A291TBU0-F1
#
_cell.length_a   1.000
_cell.length_b   1.000
_cell.length_c   1.000
_cell.angle_alpha   90.00
_cell.angle_beta   90.00
_cell.angle_gamma   90.00
#
_symmetry.space_group_name_H-M   'P 1'
#
loop_
_entity.id
_entity.type
_entity.pdbx_description
1 polymer ?
#
loop_
_entity_poly.entity_id
_entity_poly.type
_entity_poly.pdbx_seq_one_letter_code
_entity_poly.pdbx_strand_id
1 'polypeptide(L)' 'MTNNNSDFISLTAAVRRARSEGLELSYSCLRRFVAAGYIPHVPNGSRIFVYYPNVTNFLKNGVTAEQSRDYQLSRTRN' A
#
# COMPACT_ATOMS: atom_id res chain seq x y z
N MET A 1 -14.80 -2.49 -20.27
CA MET A 1 -13.56 -2.89 -19.57
C MET A 1 -12.67 -1.67 -19.50
N THR A 2 -12.75 -0.87 -18.43
CA THR A 2 -11.99 0.37 -18.32
C THR A 2 -10.57 0.04 -17.90
N ASN A 3 -9.67 -0.12 -18.88
CA ASN A 3 -8.23 -0.17 -18.65
C ASN A 3 -7.74 1.21 -18.22
N ASN A 4 -7.99 1.56 -16.96
CA ASN A 4 -7.47 2.78 -16.36
C ASN A 4 -5.98 2.57 -16.00
N ASN A 5 -5.11 2.74 -16.99
CA ASN A 5 -3.66 2.83 -16.76
C ASN A 5 -3.29 4.04 -15.85
N SER A 6 -4.24 4.95 -15.63
CA SER A 6 -4.15 6.12 -14.75
C SER A 6 -4.14 5.81 -13.25
N ASP A 7 -4.36 4.55 -12.86
CA ASP A 7 -4.42 4.14 -11.46
C ASP A 7 -3.07 3.71 -10.88
N PHE A 8 -2.00 3.70 -11.71
CA PHE A 8 -0.64 3.59 -11.20
C PHE A 8 -0.18 4.92 -10.63
N ILE A 9 -0.10 4.97 -9.30
CA ILE A 9 0.24 6.19 -8.57
C ILE A 9 1.41 5.93 -7.62
N SER A 10 2.12 7.00 -7.27
CA SER A 10 3.19 6.90 -6.28
C SER A 10 2.62 6.53 -4.90
N LEU A 11 3.45 5.92 -4.05
CA LEU A 11 3.08 5.62 -2.65
C LEU A 11 2.49 6.84 -1.93
N THR A 12 3.05 8.03 -2.15
CA THR A 12 2.56 9.28 -1.54
C THR A 12 1.16 9.64 -2.04
N ALA A 13 0.91 9.50 -3.34
CA ALA A 13 -0.41 9.76 -3.92
C ALA A 13 -1.44 8.73 -3.41
N ALA A 14 -1.06 7.47 -3.30
CA ALA A 14 -1.93 6.41 -2.76
C ALA A 14 -2.35 6.69 -1.31
N VAL A 15 -1.41 7.12 -0.47
CA VAL A 15 -1.69 7.52 0.92
C VAL A 15 -2.63 8.71 0.98
N ARG A 16 -2.38 9.76 0.18
CA ARG A 16 -3.24 10.95 0.14
C ARG A 16 -4.66 10.58 -0.29
N ARG A 17 -4.80 9.71 -1.28
CA ARG A 17 -6.10 9.26 -1.79
C ARG A 17 -6.82 8.38 -0.76
N ALA A 18 -6.13 7.41 -0.16
CA ALA A 18 -6.67 6.59 0.92
C ALA A 18 -7.18 7.45 2.09
N ARG A 19 -6.43 8.48 2.49
CA ARG A 19 -6.85 9.43 3.52
C ARG A 19 -8.09 10.23 3.12
N SER A 20 -8.19 10.63 1.86
CA SER A 20 -9.39 11.30 1.31
C SER A 20 -10.62 10.39 1.28
N GLU A 21 -10.42 9.07 1.19
CA GLU A 21 -11.47 8.05 1.25
C GLU A 21 -11.80 7.62 2.70
N GLY A 22 -11.15 8.23 3.71
CA GLY A 22 -11.36 7.92 5.13
C GLY A 22 -10.59 6.70 5.63
N LEU A 23 -9.67 6.15 4.83
CA LEU A 23 -8.81 5.03 5.23
C LEU A 23 -7.58 5.56 5.96
N GLU A 24 -7.36 5.07 7.18
CA GLU A 24 -6.17 5.40 7.98
C GLU A 24 -4.93 4.62 7.51
N LEU A 25 -4.40 5.03 6.35
CA LEU A 25 -3.19 4.45 5.78
C LEU A 25 -1.99 5.40 5.94
N SER A 26 -0.93 4.92 6.58
CA SER A 26 0.35 5.65 6.67
C SER A 26 1.29 5.26 5.52
N TYR A 27 2.11 6.22 5.05
CA TYR A 27 3.15 5.97 4.04
C TYR A 27 4.11 4.84 4.44
N SER A 28 4.54 4.84 5.70
CA SER A 28 5.43 3.81 6.24
C SER A 28 4.81 2.41 6.19
N CYS A 29 3.50 2.29 6.47
CA CYS A 29 2.78 1.02 6.35
C CYS A 29 2.70 0.57 4.90
N LEU A 30 2.26 1.45 3.99
CA LEU A 30 2.14 1.12 2.58
C LEU A 30 3.48 0.70 1.97
N ARG A 31 4.55 1.44 2.27
CA ARG A 31 5.91 1.10 1.82
C ARG A 31 6.37 -0.27 2.32
N ARG A 32 6.05 -0.62 3.58
CA ARG A 32 6.38 -1.92 4.16
C ARG A 32 5.56 -3.05 3.54
N PHE A 33 4.27 -2.86 3.30
CA PHE A 33 3.44 -3.88 2.64
C PHE A 33 3.93 -4.18 1.22
N VAL A 34 4.36 -3.13 0.51
CA VAL A 34 4.99 -3.26 -0.79
C VAL A 34 6.35 -3.97 -0.71
N ALA A 35 7.20 -3.60 0.27
CA ALA A 35 8.50 -4.23 0.48
C ALA A 35 8.41 -5.71 0.91
N ALA A 36 7.37 -6.06 1.68
CA ALA A 36 7.08 -7.42 2.08
C ALA A 36 6.42 -8.26 0.98
N GLY A 37 6.09 -7.66 -0.18
CA GLY A 37 5.51 -8.35 -1.32
C GLY A 37 3.99 -8.58 -1.24
N TYR A 38 3.30 -8.01 -0.24
CA TYR A 38 1.84 -8.13 -0.10
C TYR A 38 1.09 -7.33 -1.16
N ILE A 39 1.68 -6.23 -1.65
CA ILE A 39 1.09 -5.38 -2.67
C ILE A 39 2.03 -5.34 -3.88
N PRO A 40 1.55 -5.74 -5.07
CA PRO A 40 2.35 -5.65 -6.28
C PRO A 40 2.68 -4.20 -6.60
N HIS A 41 3.95 -3.96 -6.95
CA HIS A 41 4.48 -2.64 -7.25
C HIS A 41 5.33 -2.66 -8.50
N VAL A 42 5.48 -1.48 -9.11
CA VAL A 42 6.34 -1.25 -10.26
C VAL A 42 7.46 -0.29 -9.82
N PRO A 43 8.72 -0.75 -9.77
CA PRO A 43 9.84 0.15 -9.54
C PRO A 43 10.06 1.01 -10.79
N ASN A 44 10.20 2.32 -10.61
CA ASN A 44 10.54 3.27 -11.65
C ASN A 44 11.66 4.19 -11.14
N GLY A 45 12.91 3.72 -11.31
CA GLY A 45 14.09 4.33 -10.71
C GLY A 45 13.98 4.36 -9.18
N SER A 46 14.18 5.53 -8.57
CA SER A 46 14.06 5.72 -7.11
C SER A 46 12.61 5.77 -6.61
N ARG A 47 11.61 5.74 -7.50
CA ARG A 47 10.19 5.87 -7.14
C ARG A 47 9.48 4.53 -7.27
N ILE A 48 8.65 4.22 -6.28
CA ILE A 48 7.80 3.05 -6.27
C ILE A 48 6.39 3.49 -6.69
N PHE A 49 5.89 2.87 -7.75
CA PHE A 49 4.51 3.02 -8.20
C PHE A 49 3.70 1.81 -7.79
N VAL A 50 2.46 2.05 -7.37
CA VAL A 50 1.52 1.03 -6.96
C VAL A 50 0.22 1.22 -7.71
N TYR A 51 -0.44 0.11 -8.03
CA TYR A 51 -1.78 0.17 -8.61
C TYR A 51 -2.79 0.43 -7.49
N TYR A 52 -3.43 1.59 -7.50
CA TYR A 52 -4.30 2.02 -6.39
C TYR A 52 -5.46 1.05 -6.08
N PRO A 53 -6.14 0.46 -7.08
CA PRO A 53 -7.16 -0.56 -6.82
C PRO A 53 -6.65 -1.77 -6.04
N ASN A 54 -5.38 -2.16 -6.20
CA ASN A 54 -4.81 -3.25 -5.40
C ASN A 54 -4.62 -2.82 -3.94
N VAL A 55 -4.25 -1.57 -3.69
CA VAL A 55 -4.13 -1.02 -2.35
C VAL A 55 -5.51 -0.96 -1.67
N THR A 56 -6.54 -0.47 -2.37
CA THR A 56 -7.89 -0.40 -1.80
C THR A 56 -8.50 -1.77 -1.63
N ASN A 57 -8.29 -2.70 -2.57
CA ASN A 57 -8.73 -4.09 -2.42
C ASN A 57 -8.03 -4.78 -1.25
N PHE A 58 -6.72 -4.54 -1.05
CA PHE A 58 -5.96 -5.04 0.09
C PHE A 58 -6.52 -4.50 1.43
N LEU A 59 -6.86 -3.21 1.48
CA LEU A 59 -7.45 -2.59 2.67
C LEU A 59 -8.89 -3.06 2.92
N LYS A 60 -9.70 -3.21 1.87
CA LYS A 60 -11.10 -3.65 1.95
C LYS A 60 -11.26 -5.13 2.28
N ASN A 61 -10.38 -5.98 1.78
CA ASN A 61 -10.33 -7.40 2.16
C ASN A 61 -9.79 -7.60 3.59
N GLY A 62 -9.36 -6.51 4.24
CA GLY A 62 -8.80 -6.51 5.58
C GLY A 62 -7.32 -6.88 5.56
N VAL A 63 -6.49 -6.02 6.15
CA VAL A 63 -5.15 -6.44 6.57
C VAL A 63 -5.35 -7.50 7.64
N THR A 64 -5.00 -8.75 7.37
CA THR A 64 -5.19 -9.83 8.34
C THR A 64 -4.43 -9.50 9.62
N ALA A 65 -4.95 -9.96 10.77
CA ALA A 65 -4.31 -9.76 12.08
C ALA A 65 -2.84 -10.22 12.10
N GLU A 66 -2.48 -11.17 11.23
CA GLU A 66 -1.12 -11.68 10.99
C GLU A 66 -0.22 -10.64 10.30
N GLN A 67 -0.72 -9.91 9.30
CA GLN A 67 0.01 -8.84 8.62
C GLN A 67 0.17 -7.60 9.51
N SER A 68 -0.84 -7.30 10.32
CA SER A 68 -0.74 -6.27 11.37
C SER A 68 0.21 -6.68 12.51
N ARG A 69 0.25 -7.97 12.88
CA ARG A 69 1.22 -8.51 13.85
C ARG A 69 2.63 -8.52 13.32
N ASP A 70 2.85 -8.90 12.06
CA ASP A 70 4.17 -8.84 11.40
C ASP A 70 4.68 -7.39 11.38
N TYR A 71 3.79 -6.42 11.13
CA TYR A 71 4.11 -5.00 11.26
C TYR A 71 4.52 -4.59 12.70
N GLN A 72 3.77 -5.04 13.72
CA GLN A 72 4.10 -4.76 15.13
C GLN A 72 5.42 -5.43 15.55
N LEU A 73 5.63 -6.69 15.19
CA LEU A 73 6.84 -7.49 15.51
C LEU A 73 8.09 -6.95 14.81
N SER A 74 7.96 -6.44 13.58
CA SER A 74 9.04 -5.77 12.86
C SER A 74 9.43 -4.42 13.50
N ARG A 75 8.49 -3.73 14.18
CA ARG A 75 8.79 -2.47 14.88
C ARG A 75 9.62 -2.69 16.15
N THR A 76 9.47 -3.83 16.81
CA THR A 76 10.20 -4.17 18.05
C THR A 76 11.62 -4.69 17.80
N ARG A 77 12.00 -4.90 16.53
CA ARG A 77 13.27 -5.50 16.12
C ARG A 77 14.32 -4.48 15.63
N ASN A 78 14.22 -3.23 16.12
CA ASN A 78 15.22 -2.19 15.90
C ASN A 78 15.55 -1.47 17.20
#